data_AF-A0AAD7X9V0-F1
#
_entry.id   AF-A0AAD7X9V0-F1
#
_cell.length_a   1.000
_cell.length_b   1.000
_cell.length_c   1.000
_cell.angle_alpha   90.00
_cell.angle_beta   90.00
_cell.angle_gamma   90.00
#
_symmetry.space_group_name_H-M   'P 1'
#
loop_
_entity.id
_entity.type
_entity.pdbx_description
1 polymer ?
#
loop_
_entity_poly.entity_id
_entity_poly.type
_entity_poly.pdbx_seq_one_letter_code
_entity_poly.pdbx_strand_id
1 'polypeptide(L)'
;MSATMTTTQTSTRTPPAVMTPEVPLVAGDVLRAVDTPVVSPPSGSPTAVALNAGSSGGAKTKGHRRTSSAASDIAKAAGIDLEAVSMAEARKVMSEEHKILGFRPPHGSFAAELKEIAREDALRILAERKTSTGADKDALPSNVKIVNGNGKHVTPARHSPPNPGVNLNKISATAARVLMSHEHRALGFRPPPGSLAAEAQSAAAKHPDGDGTHLDDDTLREIALRDAERIKADRELNMVGEVNVSTVGKEAAAAIQSAETRALGHPPPSGTLAAEAQSAADKHPAGGSFKPDGNPVEMEQLEDAARREGERLRAQEENEKAREGKEIVVEVQAVQESTMDSKTGMPTPPASPPKAAEKMEKLEEAEKAEKAIETEPLTDARPEVVRRLTTPPLSRSETGESVEIIGDVLVS
;
A
#
# COMPACT_ATOMS: atom_id res chain seq x y z
N MET A 1 -40.41 -54.89 -21.72
CA MET A 1 -39.20 -54.04 -21.90
C MET A 1 -38.40 -54.14 -20.61
N SER A 2 -37.41 -55.03 -20.58
CA SER A 2 -36.66 -55.35 -19.37
C SER A 2 -35.51 -54.36 -19.19
N ALA A 3 -35.49 -53.65 -18.07
CA ALA A 3 -34.46 -52.69 -17.72
C ALA A 3 -33.27 -53.40 -17.08
N THR A 4 -32.12 -53.37 -17.76
CA THR A 4 -30.82 -53.79 -17.24
C THR A 4 -30.27 -52.72 -16.29
N MET A 5 -30.13 -53.06 -15.01
CA MET A 5 -29.41 -52.25 -14.02
C MET A 5 -27.89 -52.48 -14.16
N THR A 6 -27.16 -51.40 -14.42
CA THR A 6 -25.69 -51.39 -14.45
C THR A 6 -25.17 -51.05 -13.05
N THR A 7 -24.51 -52.01 -12.39
CA THR A 7 -23.84 -51.82 -11.11
C THR A 7 -22.41 -51.34 -11.34
N THR A 8 -22.09 -50.11 -10.96
CA THR A 8 -20.73 -49.57 -10.96
C THR A 8 -20.02 -49.98 -9.67
N GLN A 9 -18.93 -50.73 -9.80
CA GLN A 9 -18.11 -51.21 -8.68
C GLN A 9 -16.92 -50.26 -8.49
N THR A 10 -16.90 -49.54 -7.36
CA THR A 10 -15.82 -48.62 -6.98
C THR A 10 -14.69 -49.41 -6.32
N SER A 11 -13.56 -49.57 -7.02
CA SER A 11 -12.36 -50.23 -6.50
C SER A 11 -11.45 -49.21 -5.80
N THR A 12 -11.39 -49.26 -4.47
CA THR A 12 -10.51 -48.43 -3.65
C THR A 12 -9.06 -48.93 -3.79
N ARG A 13 -8.21 -48.13 -4.43
CA ARG A 13 -6.80 -48.43 -4.67
C ARG A 13 -5.94 -47.89 -3.52
N THR A 14 -5.37 -48.79 -2.73
CA THR A 14 -4.39 -48.51 -1.66
C THR A 14 -3.13 -47.85 -2.24
N PRO A 15 -2.65 -46.71 -1.68
CA PRO A 15 -1.43 -46.07 -2.15
C PRO A 15 -0.17 -46.87 -1.74
N PRO A 16 0.88 -46.89 -2.57
CA PRO A 16 2.14 -47.56 -2.25
C PRO A 16 2.87 -46.84 -1.11
N ALA A 17 3.41 -47.63 -0.17
CA ALA A 17 4.23 -47.16 0.93
C ALA A 17 5.51 -46.50 0.40
N VAL A 18 5.70 -45.22 0.71
CA VAL A 18 6.90 -44.46 0.38
C VAL A 18 7.94 -44.74 1.47
N MET A 19 9.01 -45.47 1.11
CA MET A 19 10.18 -45.61 1.98
C MET A 19 10.93 -44.27 2.03
N THR A 20 11.04 -43.70 3.23
CA THR A 20 11.85 -42.51 3.49
C THR A 20 13.33 -42.90 3.61
N PRO A 21 14.27 -42.24 2.90
CA PRO A 21 15.69 -42.45 3.13
C PRO A 21 16.09 -41.87 4.49
N GLU A 22 16.76 -42.67 5.31
CA GLU A 22 17.38 -42.27 6.57
C GLU A 22 18.33 -41.08 6.35
N VAL A 23 18.10 -40.01 7.10
CA VAL A 23 19.00 -38.87 7.20
C VAL A 23 19.93 -39.11 8.40
N PRO A 24 21.25 -39.22 8.22
CA PRO A 24 22.17 -39.37 9.34
C PRO A 24 22.17 -38.08 10.19
N LEU A 25 21.74 -38.22 11.44
CA LEU A 25 21.83 -37.17 12.46
C LEU A 25 23.30 -36.97 12.84
N VAL A 26 23.89 -35.88 12.34
CA VAL A 26 25.18 -35.37 12.84
C VAL A 26 24.91 -34.64 14.15
N ALA A 27 25.15 -35.32 15.27
CA ALA A 27 25.22 -34.71 16.59
C ALA A 27 26.46 -33.81 16.66
N GLY A 28 26.27 -32.53 16.34
CA GLY A 28 27.28 -31.49 16.46
C GLY A 28 26.85 -30.47 17.50
N ASP A 29 27.27 -30.70 18.74
CA ASP A 29 27.20 -29.76 19.85
C ASP A 29 28.14 -28.58 19.57
N VAL A 30 27.58 -27.42 19.20
CA VAL A 30 28.32 -26.18 18.91
C VAL A 30 27.89 -25.12 19.91
N LEU A 31 28.34 -25.28 21.16
CA LEU A 31 28.37 -24.21 22.15
C LEU A 31 29.45 -23.19 21.72
N ARG A 32 29.06 -22.19 20.92
CA ARG A 32 29.84 -20.96 20.77
C ARG A 32 29.51 -20.02 21.92
N ALA A 33 30.40 -19.98 22.89
CA ALA A 33 30.51 -18.88 23.84
C ALA A 33 30.71 -17.57 23.06
N VAL A 34 29.75 -16.66 23.15
CA VAL A 34 29.90 -15.27 22.72
C VAL A 34 30.41 -14.48 23.91
N ASP A 35 31.74 -14.32 23.97
CA ASP A 35 32.39 -13.31 24.79
C ASP A 35 32.00 -11.93 24.26
N THR A 36 31.07 -11.26 24.95
CA THR A 36 30.76 -9.85 24.72
C THR A 36 31.80 -8.99 25.44
N PRO A 37 32.60 -8.15 24.75
CA PRO A 37 33.47 -7.22 25.44
C PRO A 37 32.62 -6.13 26.11
N VAL A 38 32.80 -5.96 27.43
CA VAL A 38 32.34 -4.82 28.20
C VAL A 38 32.98 -3.55 27.64
N VAL A 39 32.20 -2.73 26.95
CA VAL A 39 32.58 -1.37 26.55
C VAL A 39 32.09 -0.41 27.61
N SER A 40 33.02 0.18 28.36
CA SER A 40 32.75 1.24 29.33
C SER A 40 32.25 2.51 28.62
N PRO A 41 31.28 3.25 29.19
CA PRO A 41 30.80 4.50 28.62
C PRO A 41 31.87 5.60 28.72
N PRO A 42 32.04 6.45 27.69
CA PRO A 42 32.93 7.61 27.78
C PRO A 42 32.30 8.68 28.68
N SER A 43 32.87 8.85 29.88
CA SER A 43 32.74 10.06 30.68
C SER A 43 33.68 11.12 30.09
N GLY A 44 33.11 12.08 29.38
CA GLY A 44 33.86 13.18 28.76
C GLY A 44 32.99 14.42 28.59
N SER A 45 33.13 15.36 29.51
CA SER A 45 32.52 16.70 29.47
C SER A 45 32.96 17.47 28.20
N PRO A 46 32.08 18.19 27.50
CA PRO A 46 32.49 18.98 26.35
C PRO A 46 33.30 20.20 26.78
N THR A 47 34.51 20.30 26.22
CA THR A 47 35.38 21.48 26.29
C THR A 47 34.89 22.52 25.29
N ALA A 48 34.72 23.76 25.74
CA ALA A 48 34.34 24.89 24.90
C ALA A 48 35.44 25.20 23.87
N VAL A 49 35.11 25.09 22.58
CA VAL A 49 36.02 25.45 21.50
C VAL A 49 35.76 26.89 21.09
N ALA A 50 36.81 27.70 21.20
CA ALA A 50 36.83 29.13 20.92
C ALA A 50 36.59 29.43 19.43
N LEU A 51 35.77 30.45 19.18
CA LEU A 51 35.51 31.07 17.89
C LEU A 51 36.82 31.68 17.34
N ASN A 52 37.24 31.23 16.17
CA ASN A 52 38.32 31.85 15.42
C ASN A 52 37.73 32.65 14.25
N ALA A 53 37.73 33.98 14.39
CA ALA A 53 37.31 34.91 13.36
C ALA A 53 38.46 35.16 12.38
N GLY A 54 38.29 34.70 11.13
CA GLY A 54 39.22 34.93 10.03
C GLY A 54 38.52 35.52 8.81
N SER A 55 38.78 36.80 8.58
CA SER A 55 38.33 37.63 7.46
C SER A 55 39.07 37.32 6.14
N SER A 56 38.37 37.48 5.02
CA SER A 56 38.80 37.78 3.62
C SER A 56 38.13 36.83 2.62
N GLY A 57 37.68 37.22 1.43
CA GLY A 57 37.70 38.48 0.68
C GLY A 57 36.70 38.36 -0.48
N GLY A 58 36.23 39.50 -0.98
CA GLY A 58 35.06 39.59 -1.85
C GLY A 58 35.23 39.07 -3.27
N ALA A 59 34.12 38.52 -3.80
CA ALA A 59 33.81 38.48 -5.23
C ALA A 59 32.31 38.76 -5.39
N LYS A 60 31.97 39.90 -6.01
CA LYS A 60 30.60 40.32 -6.30
C LYS A 60 30.02 39.43 -7.39
N THR A 61 29.15 38.49 -7.01
CA THR A 61 28.27 37.78 -7.95
C THR A 61 26.80 38.08 -7.63
N LYS A 62 26.03 38.20 -8.70
CA LYS A 62 24.67 38.75 -8.80
C LYS A 62 23.69 37.96 -7.93
N GLY A 63 22.90 38.67 -7.12
CA GLY A 63 22.07 38.12 -6.06
C GLY A 63 21.09 37.05 -6.51
N HIS A 64 21.38 35.80 -6.17
CA HIS A 64 20.37 34.84 -5.72
C HIS A 64 20.21 35.04 -4.22
N ARG A 65 18.95 35.15 -3.73
CA ARG A 65 18.65 35.11 -2.29
C ARG A 65 19.13 33.77 -1.75
N ARG A 66 20.38 33.72 -1.29
CA ARG A 66 20.92 32.63 -0.48
C ARG A 66 20.30 32.78 0.90
N THR A 67 19.14 32.18 1.09
CA THR A 67 18.72 31.71 2.41
C THR A 67 19.45 30.39 2.65
N SER A 68 20.78 30.42 2.76
CA SER A 68 21.51 29.28 3.33
C SER A 68 21.13 29.27 4.80
N SER A 69 20.14 28.47 5.15
CA SER A 69 19.80 28.24 6.54
C SER A 69 21.05 27.69 7.24
N ALA A 70 21.21 27.99 8.53
CA ALA A 70 22.30 27.41 9.32
C ALA A 70 22.32 25.87 9.26
N ALA A 71 21.17 25.26 8.94
CA ALA A 71 21.02 23.83 8.77
C ALA A 71 21.68 23.31 7.48
N SER A 72 21.63 24.08 6.39
CA SER A 72 22.35 23.77 5.14
C SER A 72 23.87 23.75 5.34
N ASP A 73 24.40 24.68 6.15
CA ASP A 73 25.84 24.74 6.45
C ASP A 73 26.28 23.56 7.34
N ILE A 74 25.44 23.11 8.28
CA ILE A 74 25.72 21.94 9.13
C ILE A 74 25.74 20.64 8.31
N ALA A 75 24.76 20.45 7.42
CA ALA A 75 24.72 19.27 6.56
C ALA A 75 25.94 19.19 5.63
N LYS A 76 26.35 20.33 5.07
CA LYS A 76 27.54 20.43 4.23
C LYS A 76 28.82 20.17 5.02
N ALA A 77 28.92 20.65 6.26
CA ALA A 77 30.04 20.34 7.15
C ALA A 77 30.09 18.85 7.55
N ALA A 78 28.93 18.19 7.65
CA ALA A 78 28.83 16.75 7.90
C ALA A 78 29.07 15.88 6.65
N GLY A 79 29.32 16.48 5.48
CA GLY A 79 29.52 15.75 4.22
C GLY A 79 28.24 15.13 3.66
N ILE A 80 27.07 15.58 4.12
CA ILE A 80 25.77 15.12 3.65
C ILE A 80 25.38 15.97 2.44
N ASP A 81 25.28 15.34 1.27
CA ASP A 81 24.79 15.99 0.07
C ASP A 81 23.27 16.08 0.10
N LEU A 82 22.75 17.27 0.39
CA LEU A 82 21.32 17.54 0.52
C LEU A 82 20.53 17.27 -0.77
N GLU A 83 21.18 17.33 -1.93
CA GLU A 83 20.53 17.10 -3.23
C GLU A 83 20.31 15.60 -3.51
N ALA A 84 21.03 14.72 -2.81
CA ALA A 84 20.91 13.27 -2.99
C ALA A 84 19.97 12.59 -1.97
N VAL A 85 19.40 13.35 -1.03
CA VAL A 85 18.59 12.78 0.06
C VAL A 85 17.23 12.32 -0.46
N SER A 86 16.96 11.02 -0.35
CA SER A 86 15.66 10.46 -0.71
C SER A 86 14.57 10.76 0.34
N MET A 87 13.30 10.69 -0.06
CA MET A 87 12.14 10.77 0.85
C MET A 87 12.20 9.77 2.02
N ALA A 88 12.77 8.58 1.80
CA ALA A 88 12.92 7.56 2.83
C ALA A 88 13.96 7.98 3.89
N GLU A 89 15.04 8.59 3.45
CA GLU A 89 16.13 9.06 4.30
C GLU A 89 15.72 10.30 5.11
N ALA A 90 14.99 11.25 4.49
CA ALA A 90 14.39 12.37 5.21
C ALA A 90 13.41 11.90 6.31
N ARG A 91 12.61 10.87 6.06
CA ARG A 91 11.72 10.27 7.09
C ARG A 91 12.51 9.62 8.23
N LYS A 92 13.64 8.98 7.92
CA LYS A 92 14.51 8.37 8.93
C LYS A 92 15.09 9.42 9.87
N VAL A 93 15.63 10.51 9.31
CA VAL A 93 16.15 11.64 10.09
C VAL A 93 15.05 12.28 10.94
N MET A 94 13.85 12.50 10.39
CA MET A 94 12.70 12.97 11.16
C MET A 94 12.34 12.05 12.33
N SER A 95 12.30 10.73 12.10
CA SER A 95 11.96 9.76 13.14
C SER A 95 13.01 9.73 14.25
N GLU A 96 14.28 9.93 13.91
CA GLU A 96 15.39 9.95 14.86
C GLU A 96 15.40 11.24 15.68
N GLU A 97 15.13 12.40 15.07
CA GLU A 97 14.91 13.66 15.78
C GLU A 97 13.71 13.59 16.72
N HIS A 98 12.57 13.05 16.27
CA HIS A 98 11.39 12.85 17.12
C HIS A 98 11.71 11.97 18.34
N LYS A 99 12.55 10.95 18.15
CA LYS A 99 12.94 10.02 19.22
C LYS A 99 13.83 10.70 20.27
N ILE A 100 14.68 11.64 19.86
CA ILE A 100 15.58 12.37 20.75
C ILE A 100 14.84 13.52 21.45
N LEU A 101 14.01 14.27 20.72
CA LEU A 101 13.33 15.46 21.24
C LEU A 101 12.04 15.14 22.00
N GLY A 102 11.43 13.97 21.78
CA GLY A 102 10.16 13.58 22.42
C GLY A 102 8.94 14.43 22.01
N PHE A 103 9.13 15.42 21.13
CA PHE A 103 8.11 16.32 20.62
C PHE A 103 8.25 16.48 19.11
N ARG A 104 7.17 16.93 18.46
CA ARG A 104 7.16 17.26 17.03
C ARG A 104 8.16 18.41 16.77
N PRO A 105 9.14 18.26 15.87
CA PRO A 105 10.12 19.29 15.55
C PRO A 105 9.42 20.57 15.11
N PRO A 106 9.88 21.74 15.59
CA PRO A 106 9.28 23.02 15.24
C PRO A 106 9.43 23.31 13.75
N HIS A 107 8.49 24.08 13.19
CA HIS A 107 8.57 24.57 11.81
C HIS A 107 9.86 25.38 11.64
N GLY A 108 10.76 24.91 10.76
CA GLY A 108 12.10 25.48 10.57
C GLY A 108 13.25 24.63 11.13
N SER A 109 12.99 23.43 11.67
CA SER A 109 14.06 22.47 11.94
C SER A 109 14.65 21.89 10.64
N PHE A 110 15.87 21.35 10.72
CA PHE A 110 16.54 20.70 9.60
C PHE A 110 15.69 19.61 8.94
N ALA A 111 14.97 18.83 9.74
CA ALA A 111 14.10 17.80 9.20
C ALA A 111 12.85 18.35 8.47
N ALA A 112 12.36 19.53 8.84
CA ALA A 112 11.31 20.22 8.08
C ALA A 112 11.84 20.73 6.73
N GLU A 113 13.06 21.26 6.70
CA GLU A 113 13.72 21.74 5.48
C GLU A 113 14.03 20.59 4.51
N LEU A 114 14.56 19.45 5.01
CA LEU A 114 14.76 18.23 4.21
C LEU A 114 13.46 17.73 3.57
N LYS A 115 12.35 17.79 4.30
CA LYS A 115 11.04 17.38 3.80
C LYS A 115 10.55 18.30 2.67
N GLU A 116 10.83 19.60 2.76
CA GLU A 116 10.49 20.58 1.72
C GLU A 116 11.31 20.33 0.45
N ILE A 117 12.63 20.15 0.59
CA ILE A 117 13.53 19.81 -0.53
C ILE A 117 13.10 18.51 -1.23
N ALA A 118 12.84 17.45 -0.46
CA ALA A 118 12.39 16.17 -1.01
C ALA A 118 11.03 16.28 -1.73
N ARG A 119 10.16 17.21 -1.29
CA ARG A 119 8.88 17.47 -1.95
C ARG A 119 9.07 18.20 -3.27
N GLU A 120 9.96 19.19 -3.33
CA GLU A 120 10.28 19.90 -4.57
C GLU A 120 10.89 18.97 -5.62
N ASP A 121 11.82 18.09 -5.22
CA ASP A 121 12.43 17.13 -6.13
C ASP A 121 11.40 16.10 -6.67
N ALA A 122 10.52 15.60 -5.80
CA ALA A 122 9.43 14.73 -6.23
C ALA A 122 8.51 15.40 -7.27
N LEU A 123 8.22 16.70 -7.11
CA LEU A 123 7.45 17.48 -8.09
C LEU A 123 8.21 17.70 -9.39
N ARG A 124 9.52 17.92 -9.33
CA ARG A 124 10.42 18.05 -10.50
C ARG A 124 10.42 16.79 -11.34
N ILE A 125 10.62 15.62 -10.72
CA ILE A 125 10.60 14.31 -11.38
C ILE A 125 9.22 14.07 -12.03
N LEU A 126 8.13 14.46 -11.37
CA LEU A 126 6.78 14.34 -11.90
C LEU A 126 6.56 15.23 -13.13
N ALA A 127 7.11 16.44 -13.13
CA ALA A 127 7.05 17.36 -14.27
C ALA A 127 7.88 16.84 -15.45
N GLU A 128 9.10 16.35 -15.20
CA GLU A 128 9.97 15.77 -16.23
C GLU A 128 9.37 14.50 -16.85
N ARG A 129 8.70 13.65 -16.05
CA ARG A 129 7.98 12.48 -16.58
C ARG A 129 6.75 12.85 -17.41
N LYS A 130 6.07 13.96 -17.09
CA LYS A 130 4.93 14.46 -17.87
C LYS A 130 5.35 15.05 -19.21
N THR A 131 6.54 15.60 -19.32
CA THR A 131 7.05 16.16 -20.59
C THR A 131 7.80 15.13 -21.42
N SER A 132 8.38 14.07 -20.83
CA SER A 132 9.11 13.03 -21.58
C SER A 132 8.22 11.93 -22.19
N THR A 133 6.97 11.79 -21.77
CA THR A 133 6.03 10.78 -22.30
C THR A 133 5.34 11.16 -23.63
N GLY A 134 5.77 12.24 -24.28
CA GLY A 134 5.17 12.77 -25.52
C GLY A 134 5.83 12.35 -26.84
N ALA A 135 6.93 11.59 -26.86
CA ALA A 135 7.77 11.50 -28.05
C ALA A 135 7.58 10.28 -28.98
N ASP A 136 6.71 9.30 -28.69
CA ASP A 136 6.53 8.15 -29.60
C ASP A 136 5.06 7.66 -29.64
N LYS A 137 4.16 8.51 -30.16
CA LYS A 137 2.78 8.10 -30.49
C LYS A 137 2.58 7.64 -31.94
N ASP A 138 3.63 7.68 -32.77
CA ASP A 138 3.54 7.34 -34.21
C ASP A 138 4.12 5.96 -34.59
N ALA A 139 4.55 5.16 -33.62
CA ALA A 139 5.08 3.82 -33.85
C ALA A 139 4.16 2.72 -33.27
N LEU A 140 2.94 2.57 -33.82
CA LEU A 140 2.12 1.37 -33.59
C LEU A 140 1.78 0.69 -34.93
N PRO A 141 2.16 -0.59 -35.13
CA PRO A 141 1.74 -1.36 -36.28
C PRO A 141 0.24 -1.71 -36.16
N SER A 142 -0.54 -1.14 -37.07
CA SER A 142 -1.97 -1.40 -37.25
C SER A 142 -2.24 -2.77 -37.88
N ASN A 143 -1.99 -3.89 -37.20
CA ASN A 143 -2.55 -5.18 -37.63
C ASN A 143 -2.48 -6.28 -36.57
N VAL A 144 -3.39 -6.27 -35.59
CA VAL A 144 -3.67 -7.47 -34.80
C VAL A 144 -5.15 -7.80 -34.93
N LYS A 145 -5.42 -8.73 -35.83
CA LYS A 145 -6.70 -9.40 -36.05
C LYS A 145 -7.07 -10.18 -34.79
N ILE A 146 -8.04 -9.67 -34.03
CA ILE A 146 -8.65 -10.36 -32.89
C ILE A 146 -9.42 -11.58 -33.44
N VAL A 147 -8.85 -12.77 -33.28
CA VAL A 147 -9.53 -14.03 -33.53
C VAL A 147 -10.30 -14.42 -32.27
N ASN A 148 -11.61 -14.27 -32.38
CA ASN A 148 -12.61 -14.64 -31.39
C ASN A 148 -12.73 -16.18 -31.34
N GLY A 149 -12.56 -16.78 -30.15
CA GLY A 149 -12.69 -18.24 -30.01
C GLY A 149 -12.65 -18.78 -28.59
N ASN A 150 -13.85 -19.04 -28.05
CA ASN A 150 -14.20 -20.00 -26.99
C ASN A 150 -14.22 -19.51 -25.52
N GLY A 151 -15.42 -19.16 -25.07
CA GLY A 151 -15.76 -18.71 -23.73
C GLY A 151 -15.80 -19.84 -22.69
N LYS A 152 -14.67 -20.08 -22.05
CA LYS A 152 -14.67 -20.45 -20.63
C LYS A 152 -14.35 -19.19 -19.85
N HIS A 153 -15.29 -18.77 -19.02
CA HIS A 153 -15.23 -17.58 -18.17
C HIS A 153 -14.14 -17.76 -17.11
N VAL A 154 -12.87 -17.59 -17.51
CA VAL A 154 -11.78 -17.35 -16.58
C VAL A 154 -12.01 -15.94 -16.08
N THR A 155 -12.37 -15.82 -14.80
CA THR A 155 -12.41 -14.53 -14.09
C THR A 155 -11.19 -13.71 -14.50
N PRO A 156 -11.33 -12.43 -14.90
CA PRO A 156 -10.20 -11.62 -15.34
C PRO A 156 -9.18 -11.64 -14.22
N ALA A 157 -8.08 -12.38 -14.42
CA ALA A 157 -6.92 -12.29 -13.55
C ALA A 157 -6.58 -10.81 -13.54
N ARG A 158 -6.69 -10.18 -12.36
CA ARG A 158 -6.32 -8.78 -12.14
C ARG A 158 -5.02 -8.56 -12.91
N HIS A 159 -5.10 -7.78 -13.99
CA HIS A 159 -4.04 -7.72 -14.97
C HIS A 159 -2.79 -7.21 -14.28
N SER A 160 -1.87 -8.14 -14.00
CA SER A 160 -0.51 -7.83 -13.61
C SER A 160 0.02 -6.85 -14.66
N PRO A 161 0.64 -5.73 -14.27
CA PRO A 161 1.27 -4.85 -15.23
C PRO A 161 2.22 -5.68 -16.11
N PRO A 162 2.29 -5.42 -17.42
CA PRO A 162 3.11 -6.21 -18.33
C PRO A 162 4.54 -6.24 -17.81
N ASN A 163 5.00 -7.44 -17.42
CA ASN A 163 6.35 -7.63 -16.92
C ASN A 163 7.35 -7.15 -17.98
N PRO A 164 8.42 -6.47 -17.59
CA PRO A 164 9.34 -5.81 -18.52
C PRO A 164 9.97 -6.85 -19.45
N GLY A 165 9.46 -6.93 -20.68
CA GLY A 165 10.13 -7.50 -21.85
C GLY A 165 10.26 -9.03 -21.94
N VAL A 166 9.85 -9.80 -20.92
CA VAL A 166 10.07 -11.26 -20.92
C VAL A 166 8.88 -11.99 -21.54
N ASN A 167 9.10 -12.61 -22.70
CA ASN A 167 8.09 -13.40 -23.40
C ASN A 167 7.90 -14.78 -22.74
N LEU A 168 7.04 -14.86 -21.73
CA LEU A 168 6.75 -16.10 -20.98
C LEU A 168 6.26 -17.25 -21.87
N ASN A 169 5.61 -16.93 -23.00
CA ASN A 169 5.10 -17.94 -23.95
C ASN A 169 6.21 -18.80 -24.60
N LYS A 170 7.47 -18.38 -24.48
CA LYS A 170 8.61 -19.02 -25.16
C LYS A 170 9.66 -19.58 -24.21
N ILE A 171 9.41 -19.52 -22.90
CA ILE A 171 10.36 -19.98 -21.89
C ILE A 171 10.48 -21.51 -21.92
N SER A 172 11.71 -22.01 -21.79
CA SER A 172 11.96 -23.45 -21.70
C SER A 172 11.56 -24.01 -20.33
N ALA A 173 11.34 -25.33 -20.26
CA ALA A 173 11.04 -26.02 -19.01
C ALA A 173 12.13 -25.85 -17.94
N THR A 174 13.40 -25.77 -18.37
CA THR A 174 14.53 -25.54 -17.46
C THR A 174 14.47 -24.13 -16.87
N ALA A 175 14.30 -23.10 -17.70
CA ALA A 175 14.22 -21.72 -17.25
C ALA A 175 12.99 -21.48 -16.37
N ALA A 176 11.84 -22.09 -16.68
CA ALA A 176 10.65 -22.02 -15.82
C ALA A 176 10.86 -22.66 -14.43
N ARG A 177 11.62 -23.75 -14.33
CA ARG A 177 11.98 -24.36 -13.03
C ARG A 177 12.93 -23.49 -12.23
N VAL A 178 13.94 -22.90 -12.89
CA VAL A 178 14.87 -21.95 -12.26
C VAL A 178 14.12 -20.75 -11.71
N LEU A 179 13.22 -20.17 -12.51
CA LEU A 179 12.41 -19.03 -12.11
C LEU A 179 11.51 -19.36 -10.90
N MET A 180 10.83 -20.52 -10.93
CA MET A 180 10.04 -20.99 -9.77
C MET A 180 10.91 -21.16 -8.52
N SER A 181 12.12 -21.71 -8.66
CA SER A 181 13.04 -21.90 -7.53
C SER A 181 13.48 -20.58 -6.91
N HIS A 182 13.80 -19.57 -7.74
CA HIS A 182 14.18 -18.24 -7.26
C HIS A 182 13.00 -17.53 -6.58
N GLU A 183 11.82 -17.57 -7.18
CA GLU A 183 10.62 -16.94 -6.61
C GLU A 183 10.21 -17.62 -5.29
N HIS A 184 10.24 -18.96 -5.24
CA HIS A 184 10.02 -19.72 -4.01
C HIS A 184 10.99 -19.32 -2.89
N ARG A 185 12.28 -19.19 -3.20
CA ARG A 185 13.30 -18.79 -2.23
C ARG A 185 13.08 -17.35 -1.75
N ALA A 186 12.65 -16.46 -2.63
CA ALA A 186 12.38 -15.06 -2.30
C ALA A 186 11.10 -14.88 -1.47
N LEU A 187 10.04 -15.63 -1.78
CA LEU A 187 8.77 -15.62 -1.06
C LEU A 187 8.82 -16.38 0.27
N GLY A 188 9.62 -17.45 0.34
CA GLY A 188 9.66 -18.39 1.47
C GLY A 188 8.52 -19.42 1.45
N PHE A 189 7.67 -19.41 0.43
CA PHE A 189 6.58 -20.35 0.21
C PHE A 189 6.36 -20.55 -1.30
N ARG A 190 5.60 -21.57 -1.68
CA ARG A 190 5.35 -21.92 -3.09
C ARG A 190 4.70 -20.74 -3.82
N PRO A 191 5.22 -20.31 -4.99
CA PRO A 191 4.63 -19.24 -5.77
C PRO A 191 3.12 -19.43 -5.95
N PRO A 192 2.30 -18.40 -5.69
CA PRO A 192 0.85 -18.49 -5.83
C PRO A 192 0.46 -18.69 -7.30
N PRO A 193 -0.73 -19.24 -7.58
CA PRO A 193 -1.25 -19.29 -8.94
C PRO A 193 -1.39 -17.88 -9.53
N GLY A 194 -0.99 -17.70 -10.79
CA GLY A 194 -0.95 -16.38 -11.45
C GLY A 194 0.32 -15.56 -11.16
N SER A 195 1.27 -16.10 -10.39
CA SER A 195 2.64 -15.59 -10.37
C SER A 195 3.35 -15.79 -11.70
N LEU A 196 4.44 -15.05 -11.90
CA LEU A 196 5.28 -15.17 -13.09
C LEU A 196 5.85 -16.58 -13.22
N ALA A 197 6.27 -17.22 -12.11
CA ALA A 197 6.65 -18.63 -12.11
C ALA A 197 5.53 -19.56 -12.55
N ALA A 198 4.31 -19.39 -12.02
CA ALA A 198 3.18 -20.24 -12.37
C ALA A 198 2.79 -20.11 -13.85
N GLU A 199 2.86 -18.89 -14.41
CA GLU A 199 2.64 -18.63 -15.83
C GLU A 199 3.74 -19.23 -16.70
N ALA A 200 5.01 -19.05 -16.31
CA ALA A 200 6.16 -19.64 -17.00
C ALA A 200 6.08 -21.17 -17.05
N GLN A 201 5.68 -21.81 -15.95
CA GLN A 201 5.47 -23.26 -15.92
C GLN A 201 4.32 -23.70 -16.83
N SER A 202 3.23 -22.92 -16.85
CA SER A 202 2.08 -23.20 -17.71
C SER A 202 2.42 -23.06 -19.19
N ALA A 203 3.29 -22.12 -19.55
CA ALA A 203 3.81 -21.96 -20.90
C ALA A 203 4.80 -23.06 -21.28
N ALA A 204 5.76 -23.38 -20.39
CA ALA A 204 6.73 -24.45 -20.60
C ALA A 204 6.07 -25.83 -20.71
N ALA A 205 4.94 -26.06 -20.04
CA ALA A 205 4.15 -27.29 -20.21
C ALA A 205 3.61 -27.45 -21.64
N LYS A 206 3.39 -26.34 -22.37
CA LYS A 206 2.98 -26.34 -23.78
C LYS A 206 4.18 -26.38 -24.73
N HIS A 207 5.31 -25.80 -24.32
CA HIS A 207 6.54 -25.66 -25.10
C HIS A 207 7.77 -26.05 -24.26
N PRO A 208 8.03 -27.35 -24.02
CA PRO A 208 9.07 -27.78 -23.09
C PRO A 208 10.48 -27.35 -23.51
N ASP A 209 10.73 -27.29 -24.83
CA ASP A 209 12.03 -26.92 -25.39
C ASP A 209 12.24 -25.39 -25.48
N GLY A 210 11.18 -24.59 -25.29
CA GLY A 210 11.19 -23.15 -25.56
C GLY A 210 11.37 -22.82 -27.04
N ASP A 211 11.63 -21.55 -27.36
CA ASP A 211 11.97 -21.09 -28.73
C ASP A 211 13.48 -21.09 -29.03
N GLY A 212 14.27 -21.67 -28.12
CA GLY A 212 15.74 -21.62 -28.16
C GLY A 212 16.36 -20.35 -27.58
N THR A 213 15.56 -19.35 -27.17
CA THR A 213 16.10 -18.20 -26.41
C THR A 213 16.31 -18.61 -24.96
N HIS A 214 17.58 -18.79 -24.58
CA HIS A 214 17.95 -19.03 -23.20
C HIS A 214 18.12 -17.69 -22.49
N LEU A 215 17.43 -17.50 -21.38
CA LEU A 215 17.64 -16.35 -20.49
C LEU A 215 18.80 -16.67 -19.54
N ASP A 216 19.62 -15.68 -19.24
CA ASP A 216 20.70 -15.83 -18.27
C ASP A 216 20.12 -16.05 -16.86
N ASP A 217 20.79 -16.87 -16.05
CA ASP A 217 20.34 -17.21 -14.68
C ASP A 217 20.19 -15.95 -13.80
N ASP A 218 21.10 -14.99 -13.94
CA ASP A 218 21.05 -13.74 -13.19
C ASP A 218 19.83 -12.88 -13.58
N THR A 219 19.44 -12.87 -14.85
CA THR A 219 18.22 -12.20 -15.32
C THR A 219 16.97 -12.89 -14.77
N LEU A 220 16.92 -14.22 -14.79
CA LEU A 220 15.83 -15.00 -14.20
C LEU A 220 15.70 -14.73 -12.69
N ARG A 221 16.82 -14.60 -11.99
CA ARG A 221 16.86 -14.26 -10.56
C ARG A 221 16.31 -12.86 -10.29
N GLU A 222 16.72 -11.85 -11.06
CA GLU A 222 16.23 -10.47 -10.91
C GLU A 222 14.71 -10.39 -11.14
N ILE A 223 14.22 -11.05 -12.20
CA ILE A 223 12.79 -11.10 -12.54
C ILE A 223 12.00 -11.76 -11.39
N ALA A 224 12.48 -12.89 -10.88
CA ALA A 224 11.84 -13.60 -9.79
C ALA A 224 11.81 -12.79 -8.49
N LEU A 225 12.87 -12.04 -8.18
CA LEU A 225 12.91 -11.16 -7.02
C LEU A 225 11.89 -10.03 -7.13
N ARG A 226 11.78 -9.38 -8.30
CA ARG A 226 10.77 -8.33 -8.52
C ARG A 226 9.34 -8.86 -8.40
N ASP A 227 9.04 -10.03 -8.98
CA ASP A 227 7.69 -10.59 -8.85
C ASP A 227 7.39 -11.01 -7.41
N ALA A 228 8.37 -11.56 -6.69
CA ALA A 228 8.23 -11.88 -5.27
C ALA A 228 7.97 -10.63 -4.41
N GLU A 229 8.67 -9.53 -4.67
CA GLU A 229 8.42 -8.24 -4.01
C GLU A 229 7.01 -7.71 -4.29
N ARG A 230 6.56 -7.79 -5.56
CA ARG A 230 5.19 -7.43 -5.94
C ARG A 230 4.16 -8.28 -5.19
N ILE A 231 4.35 -9.60 -5.17
CA ILE A 231 3.43 -10.52 -4.47
C ILE A 231 3.42 -10.26 -2.96
N LYS A 232 4.58 -9.94 -2.37
CA LYS A 232 4.64 -9.53 -0.96
C LYS A 232 3.84 -8.26 -0.72
N ALA A 233 4.03 -7.24 -1.55
CA ALA A 233 3.28 -5.99 -1.46
C ALA A 233 1.77 -6.21 -1.65
N ASP A 234 1.35 -7.00 -2.64
CA ASP A 234 -0.05 -7.36 -2.87
C ASP A 234 -0.64 -8.11 -1.66
N ARG A 235 0.15 -9.01 -1.06
CA ARG A 235 -0.27 -9.77 0.14
C ARG A 235 -0.35 -8.88 1.37
N GLU A 236 0.57 -7.95 1.56
CA GLU A 236 0.55 -6.96 2.64
C GLU A 236 -0.62 -5.98 2.48
N LEU A 237 -1.00 -5.61 1.26
CA LEU A 237 -2.20 -4.80 1.00
C LEU A 237 -3.49 -5.55 1.29
N ASN A 238 -3.52 -6.86 0.99
CA ASN A 238 -4.67 -7.73 1.24
C ASN A 238 -4.72 -8.28 2.69
N MET A 239 -3.65 -8.12 3.46
CA MET A 239 -3.59 -8.49 4.86
C MET A 239 -3.74 -7.25 5.73
N VAL A 240 -4.87 -7.16 6.41
CA VAL A 240 -5.08 -6.14 7.42
C VAL A 240 -4.59 -6.68 8.76
N GLY A 241 -3.36 -6.32 9.09
CA GLY A 241 -2.62 -6.96 10.18
C GLY A 241 -2.21 -8.38 9.80
N GLU A 242 -2.57 -9.35 10.63
CA GLU A 242 -2.31 -10.78 10.38
C GLU A 242 -3.47 -11.48 9.65
N VAL A 243 -4.62 -10.80 9.51
CA VAL A 243 -5.84 -11.43 8.99
C VAL A 243 -5.94 -11.29 7.48
N ASN A 244 -6.14 -12.44 6.83
CA ASN A 244 -6.39 -12.51 5.40
C ASN A 244 -7.87 -12.24 5.09
N VAL A 245 -8.17 -11.04 4.57
CA VAL A 245 -9.53 -10.59 4.24
C VAL A 245 -10.21 -11.54 3.25
N SER A 246 -9.45 -12.23 2.38
CA SER A 246 -10.02 -13.20 1.42
C SER A 246 -10.63 -14.46 2.05
N THR A 247 -10.40 -14.68 3.35
CA THR A 247 -10.89 -15.85 4.09
C THR A 247 -11.99 -15.53 5.09
N VAL A 248 -12.47 -14.29 5.15
CA VAL A 248 -13.50 -13.90 6.11
C VAL A 248 -14.87 -14.49 5.75
N GLY A 249 -15.61 -14.90 6.78
CA GLY A 249 -16.99 -15.38 6.63
C GLY A 249 -18.01 -14.23 6.58
N LYS A 250 -19.30 -14.58 6.39
CA LYS A 250 -20.39 -13.61 6.31
C LYS A 250 -20.50 -12.69 7.54
N GLU A 251 -20.30 -13.24 8.73
CA GLU A 251 -20.39 -12.49 9.97
C GLU A 251 -19.31 -11.42 10.07
N ALA A 252 -18.05 -11.82 9.87
CA ALA A 252 -16.91 -10.90 9.86
C ALA A 252 -17.03 -9.84 8.76
N ALA A 253 -17.48 -10.23 7.55
CA ALA A 253 -17.70 -9.29 6.46
C ALA A 253 -18.80 -8.25 6.79
N ALA A 254 -19.88 -8.67 7.45
CA ALA A 254 -20.94 -7.76 7.89
C ALA A 254 -20.45 -6.78 8.97
N ALA A 255 -19.64 -7.26 9.90
CA ALA A 255 -19.04 -6.43 10.94
C ALA A 255 -18.08 -5.38 10.35
N ILE A 256 -17.20 -5.80 9.43
CA ILE A 256 -16.31 -4.93 8.67
C ILE A 256 -17.11 -3.86 7.90
N GLN A 257 -18.14 -4.28 7.16
CA GLN A 257 -19.00 -3.36 6.41
C GLN A 257 -19.70 -2.35 7.32
N SER A 258 -20.22 -2.80 8.46
CA SER A 258 -20.87 -1.94 9.44
C SER A 258 -19.91 -0.88 10.00
N ALA A 259 -18.68 -1.28 10.34
CA ALA A 259 -17.65 -0.38 10.84
C ALA A 259 -17.24 0.67 9.80
N GLU A 260 -17.02 0.27 8.55
CA GLU A 260 -16.65 1.17 7.46
C GLU A 260 -17.80 2.14 7.12
N THR A 261 -19.03 1.62 6.98
CA THR A 261 -20.24 2.43 6.73
C THR A 261 -20.46 3.46 7.83
N ARG A 262 -20.22 3.09 9.09
CA ARG A 262 -20.33 4.02 10.24
C ARG A 262 -19.30 5.14 10.17
N ALA A 263 -18.06 4.84 9.77
CA ALA A 263 -17.00 5.83 9.64
C ALA A 263 -17.26 6.79 8.45
N LEU A 264 -17.66 6.22 7.32
CA LEU A 264 -17.90 6.93 6.06
C LEU A 264 -19.20 7.74 6.10
N GLY A 265 -20.24 7.23 6.75
CA GLY A 265 -21.58 7.82 6.83
C GLY A 265 -22.52 7.41 5.68
N HIS A 266 -22.05 6.57 4.75
CA HIS A 266 -22.84 6.00 3.65
C HIS A 266 -22.27 4.63 3.25
N PRO A 267 -22.95 3.87 2.37
CA PRO A 267 -22.46 2.58 1.92
C PRO A 267 -21.05 2.69 1.31
N PRO A 268 -20.15 1.73 1.61
CA PRO A 268 -18.77 1.78 1.14
C PRO A 268 -18.72 1.59 -0.38
N PRO A 269 -17.84 2.33 -1.08
CA PRO A 269 -17.67 2.18 -2.52
C PRO A 269 -17.05 0.82 -2.89
N SER A 270 -17.08 0.47 -4.18
CA SER A 270 -16.43 -0.75 -4.67
C SER A 270 -14.91 -0.67 -4.54
N GLY A 271 -14.27 -1.78 -4.18
CA GLY A 271 -12.81 -1.87 -4.06
C GLY A 271 -12.25 -1.47 -2.70
N THR A 272 -13.12 -1.16 -1.74
CA THR A 272 -12.71 -0.97 -0.34
C THR A 272 -12.61 -2.29 0.41
N LEU A 273 -12.11 -2.22 1.64
CA LEU A 273 -11.97 -3.37 2.53
C LEU A 273 -13.31 -4.09 2.75
N ALA A 274 -14.39 -3.35 3.02
CA ALA A 274 -15.73 -3.94 3.16
C ALA A 274 -16.22 -4.63 1.88
N ALA A 275 -15.99 -4.04 0.71
CA ALA A 275 -16.36 -4.66 -0.56
C ALA A 275 -15.57 -5.96 -0.83
N GLU A 276 -14.28 -5.98 -0.47
CA GLU A 276 -13.45 -7.18 -0.58
C GLU A 276 -13.87 -8.27 0.42
N ALA A 277 -14.14 -7.90 1.68
CA ALA A 277 -14.64 -8.80 2.70
C ALA A 277 -15.99 -9.43 2.30
N GLN A 278 -16.91 -8.66 1.71
CA GLN A 278 -18.15 -9.20 1.15
C GLN A 278 -17.89 -10.18 0.01
N SER A 279 -17.00 -9.84 -0.94
CA SER A 279 -16.64 -10.74 -2.03
C SER A 279 -16.03 -12.06 -1.52
N ALA A 280 -15.25 -12.00 -0.44
CA ALA A 280 -14.71 -13.16 0.25
C ALA A 280 -15.81 -14.00 0.91
N ALA A 281 -16.74 -13.36 1.63
CA ALA A 281 -17.88 -14.02 2.26
C ALA A 281 -18.83 -14.68 1.25
N ASP A 282 -18.98 -14.12 0.05
CA ASP A 282 -19.76 -14.73 -1.03
C ASP A 282 -19.12 -16.03 -1.53
N LYS A 283 -17.77 -16.07 -1.59
CA LYS A 283 -17.00 -17.27 -1.95
C LYS A 283 -16.91 -18.28 -0.82
N HIS A 284 -16.85 -17.80 0.42
CA HIS A 284 -16.61 -18.58 1.63
C HIS A 284 -17.61 -18.20 2.74
N PRO A 285 -18.89 -18.59 2.62
CA PRO A 285 -19.94 -18.12 3.53
C PRO A 285 -19.71 -18.52 4.99
N ALA A 286 -19.07 -19.66 5.23
CA ALA A 286 -18.73 -20.17 6.56
C ALA A 286 -17.43 -19.60 7.14
N GLY A 287 -16.73 -18.73 6.41
CA GLY A 287 -15.33 -18.39 6.68
C GLY A 287 -14.38 -19.49 6.22
N GLY A 288 -13.18 -19.10 5.80
CA GLY A 288 -12.08 -20.00 5.49
C GLY A 288 -11.37 -20.43 6.76
N SER A 289 -10.13 -19.98 6.94
CA SER A 289 -9.35 -20.21 8.17
C SER A 289 -9.73 -19.25 9.30
N PHE A 290 -10.39 -18.14 9.00
CA PHE A 290 -10.75 -17.13 9.98
C PHE A 290 -12.04 -17.52 10.72
N LYS A 291 -11.96 -17.63 12.05
CA LYS A 291 -13.10 -17.90 12.93
C LYS A 291 -13.31 -16.72 13.88
N PRO A 292 -14.35 -15.88 13.69
CA PRO A 292 -14.54 -14.69 14.52
C PRO A 292 -14.70 -15.03 16.01
N ASP A 293 -15.36 -16.14 16.33
CA ASP A 293 -15.54 -16.61 17.72
C ASP A 293 -14.25 -17.09 18.38
N GLY A 294 -13.26 -17.51 17.60
CA GLY A 294 -12.02 -18.12 18.10
C GLY A 294 -10.98 -17.09 18.53
N ASN A 295 -11.00 -15.89 17.93
CA ASN A 295 -10.06 -14.83 18.26
C ASN A 295 -10.74 -13.44 18.15
N PRO A 296 -11.37 -12.94 19.24
CA PRO A 296 -12.06 -11.65 19.21
C PRO A 296 -11.11 -10.47 18.97
N VAL A 297 -9.83 -10.62 19.32
CA VAL A 297 -8.82 -9.56 19.12
C VAL A 297 -8.55 -9.34 17.64
N GLU A 298 -8.43 -10.41 16.84
CA GLU A 298 -8.27 -10.28 15.39
C GLU A 298 -9.49 -9.65 14.73
N MET A 299 -10.69 -9.96 15.23
CA MET A 299 -11.92 -9.35 14.74
C MET A 299 -11.97 -7.85 15.05
N GLU A 300 -11.64 -7.44 16.28
CA GLU A 300 -11.55 -6.02 16.64
C GLU A 300 -10.51 -5.27 15.78
N GLN A 301 -9.37 -5.90 15.47
CA GLN A 301 -8.36 -5.32 14.57
C GLN A 301 -8.87 -5.08 13.14
N LEU A 302 -9.67 -6.02 12.60
CA LEU A 302 -10.32 -5.88 11.30
C LEU A 302 -11.34 -4.74 11.30
N GLU A 303 -12.17 -4.65 12.35
CA GLU A 303 -13.13 -3.54 12.52
C GLU A 303 -12.44 -2.18 12.62
N ASP A 304 -11.36 -2.10 13.39
CA ASP A 304 -10.58 -0.88 13.55
C ASP A 304 -9.93 -0.44 12.23
N ALA A 305 -9.42 -1.39 11.45
CA ALA A 305 -8.87 -1.08 10.15
C ALA A 305 -9.96 -0.65 9.14
N ALA A 306 -11.13 -1.28 9.16
CA ALA A 306 -12.28 -0.85 8.38
C ALA A 306 -12.72 0.57 8.74
N ARG A 307 -12.70 0.92 10.02
CA ARG A 307 -12.97 2.28 10.50
C ARG A 307 -11.96 3.29 9.98
N ARG A 308 -10.66 2.97 10.04
CA ARG A 308 -9.59 3.83 9.49
C ARG A 308 -9.71 4.01 7.98
N GLU A 309 -10.06 2.96 7.25
CA GLU A 309 -10.27 3.04 5.80
C GLU A 309 -11.48 3.92 5.46
N GLY A 310 -12.60 3.76 6.18
CA GLY A 310 -13.77 4.63 6.03
C GLY A 310 -13.47 6.11 6.34
N GLU A 311 -12.68 6.39 7.38
CA GLU A 311 -12.22 7.76 7.70
C GLU A 311 -11.30 8.33 6.60
N ARG A 312 -10.41 7.50 6.05
CA ARG A 312 -9.51 7.87 4.94
C ARG A 312 -10.31 8.24 3.70
N LEU A 313 -11.31 7.44 3.34
CA LEU A 313 -12.19 7.70 2.19
C LEU A 313 -13.01 8.96 2.40
N ARG A 314 -13.60 9.15 3.58
CA ARG A 314 -14.33 10.38 3.92
C ARG A 314 -13.46 11.62 3.74
N ALA A 315 -12.20 11.57 4.19
CA ALA A 315 -11.25 12.66 4.01
C ALA A 315 -10.87 12.88 2.54
N GLN A 316 -10.80 11.82 1.72
CA GLN A 316 -10.58 11.94 0.28
C GLN A 316 -11.77 12.62 -0.41
N GLU A 317 -13.00 12.20 -0.10
CA GLU A 317 -14.20 12.81 -0.65
C GLU A 317 -14.35 14.30 -0.26
N GLU A 318 -14.01 14.64 0.98
CA GLU A 318 -14.01 16.05 1.42
C GLU A 318 -12.97 16.88 0.65
N ASN A 319 -11.79 16.31 0.42
CA ASN A 319 -10.75 16.97 -0.40
C ASN A 319 -11.16 17.09 -1.87
N GLU A 320 -11.85 16.10 -2.43
CA GLU A 320 -12.38 16.14 -3.80
C GLU A 320 -13.49 17.19 -3.93
N LYS A 321 -14.44 17.24 -3.00
CA LYS A 321 -15.46 18.31 -2.94
C LYS A 321 -14.82 19.69 -2.82
N ALA A 322 -13.77 19.83 -2.03
CA ALA A 322 -13.03 21.09 -1.90
C ALA A 322 -12.25 21.47 -3.17
N ARG A 323 -11.87 20.50 -4.01
CA ARG A 323 -11.26 20.76 -5.33
C ARG A 323 -12.29 21.16 -6.36
N GLU A 324 -13.40 20.42 -6.46
CA GLU A 324 -14.50 20.74 -7.37
C GLU A 324 -15.06 22.14 -7.10
N GLY A 325 -15.24 22.51 -5.81
CA GLY A 325 -15.67 23.85 -5.44
C GLY A 325 -14.70 24.95 -5.87
N LYS A 326 -13.38 24.69 -5.87
CA LYS A 326 -12.37 25.66 -6.34
C LYS A 326 -12.34 25.78 -7.86
N GLU A 327 -12.54 24.68 -8.58
CA GLU A 327 -12.56 24.69 -10.05
C GLU A 327 -13.74 25.53 -10.58
N ILE A 328 -14.91 25.42 -9.95
CA ILE A 328 -16.09 26.23 -10.30
C ILE A 328 -15.82 27.73 -10.08
N VAL A 329 -15.13 28.11 -8.99
CA VAL A 329 -14.81 29.53 -8.72
C VAL A 329 -13.82 30.08 -9.75
N VAL A 330 -12.83 29.29 -10.17
CA VAL A 330 -11.87 29.69 -11.21
C VAL A 330 -12.56 29.86 -12.57
N GLU A 331 -13.49 28.98 -12.92
CA GLU A 331 -14.25 29.08 -14.18
C GLU A 331 -15.14 30.34 -14.20
N VAL A 332 -15.83 30.65 -13.10
CA VAL A 332 -16.67 31.86 -13.00
C VAL A 332 -15.83 33.15 -13.08
N GLN A 333 -14.63 33.18 -12.48
CA GLN A 333 -13.72 34.33 -12.58
C GLN A 333 -13.17 34.51 -14.01
N ALA A 334 -12.83 33.43 -14.71
CA ALA A 334 -12.36 33.51 -16.10
C ALA A 334 -13.43 34.05 -17.06
N VAL A 335 -14.71 33.68 -16.85
CA VAL A 335 -15.82 34.22 -17.63
C VAL A 335 -15.99 35.72 -17.36
N GLN A 336 -15.88 36.18 -16.11
CA GLN A 336 -15.99 37.60 -15.76
C GLN A 336 -14.88 38.47 -16.38
N GLU A 337 -13.63 38.03 -16.37
CA GLU A 337 -12.53 38.78 -16.99
C GLU A 337 -12.65 38.84 -18.52
N SER A 338 -13.13 37.76 -19.16
CA SER A 338 -13.33 37.76 -20.63
C SER A 338 -14.39 38.77 -21.11
N THR A 339 -15.35 39.16 -20.25
CA THR A 339 -16.40 40.13 -20.62
C THR A 339 -16.00 41.60 -20.50
N MET A 340 -14.88 41.94 -19.85
CA MET A 340 -14.48 43.34 -19.65
C MET A 340 -13.63 43.92 -20.79
N ASP A 341 -13.05 43.09 -21.67
CA ASP A 341 -12.10 43.54 -22.71
C ASP A 341 -12.71 43.82 -24.09
N SER A 342 -14.05 43.79 -24.24
CA SER A 342 -14.72 44.03 -25.54
C SER A 342 -15.33 45.43 -25.69
N LYS A 343 -15.05 46.38 -24.79
CA LYS A 343 -15.69 47.72 -24.76
C LYS A 343 -15.01 48.78 -25.64
N THR A 344 -14.67 48.46 -26.89
CA THR A 344 -14.16 49.44 -27.88
C THR A 344 -14.73 49.27 -29.30
N GLY A 345 -15.95 48.74 -29.44
CA GLY A 345 -16.70 48.74 -30.70
C GLY A 345 -18.08 49.39 -30.54
N MET A 346 -18.35 50.47 -31.28
CA MET A 346 -19.61 51.22 -31.22
C MET A 346 -20.85 50.36 -31.54
N PRO A 347 -22.00 50.59 -30.86
CA PRO A 347 -23.21 49.81 -31.10
C PRO A 347 -24.00 50.34 -32.31
N THR A 348 -24.37 49.43 -33.20
CA THR A 348 -25.55 49.58 -34.07
C THR A 348 -26.76 48.97 -33.36
N PRO A 349 -27.96 49.59 -33.42
CA PRO A 349 -29.13 49.11 -32.69
C PRO A 349 -29.87 48.01 -33.48
N PRO A 350 -30.13 46.83 -32.90
CA PRO A 350 -31.20 45.98 -33.37
C PRO A 350 -32.43 46.12 -32.48
N ALA A 351 -33.57 46.28 -33.15
CA ALA A 351 -34.89 46.21 -32.56
C ALA A 351 -35.24 44.77 -32.15
N SER A 352 -36.07 44.67 -31.11
CA SER A 352 -36.84 43.50 -30.64
C SER A 352 -36.33 42.85 -29.34
N PRO A 353 -37.16 42.72 -28.30
CA PRO A 353 -36.81 42.04 -27.05
C PRO A 353 -37.15 40.55 -27.11
N PRO A 354 -36.33 39.67 -26.53
CA PRO A 354 -36.81 38.40 -26.02
C PRO A 354 -36.68 38.31 -24.48
N LYS A 355 -37.66 37.58 -23.94
CA LYS A 355 -37.88 37.21 -22.54
C LYS A 355 -36.65 36.54 -21.90
N ALA A 356 -35.86 37.28 -21.12
CA ALA A 356 -34.72 36.74 -20.37
C ALA A 356 -34.69 37.23 -18.91
N ALA A 357 -35.83 37.61 -18.34
CA ALA A 357 -35.92 38.17 -16.98
C ALA A 357 -36.19 37.13 -15.87
N GLU A 358 -36.39 35.85 -16.18
CA GLU A 358 -36.89 34.87 -15.19
C GLU A 358 -35.84 33.91 -14.62
N LYS A 359 -34.55 34.09 -14.94
CA LYS A 359 -33.50 33.13 -14.53
C LYS A 359 -32.43 33.67 -13.56
N MET A 360 -32.45 34.97 -13.25
CA MET A 360 -31.50 35.56 -12.29
C MET A 360 -32.04 35.63 -10.85
N GLU A 361 -33.36 35.54 -10.63
CA GLU A 361 -33.93 35.63 -9.27
C GLU A 361 -33.77 34.32 -8.47
N LYS A 362 -33.42 33.19 -9.10
CA LYS A 362 -33.26 31.89 -8.42
C LYS A 362 -31.85 31.58 -7.90
N LEU A 363 -30.87 32.45 -8.17
CA LEU A 363 -29.50 32.28 -7.65
C LEU A 363 -29.21 33.12 -6.40
N GLU A 364 -29.97 34.19 -6.17
CA GLU A 364 -29.77 35.08 -5.00
C GLU A 364 -30.43 34.53 -3.71
N GLU A 365 -31.33 33.55 -3.82
CA GLU A 365 -32.00 32.93 -2.67
C GLU A 365 -31.19 31.76 -2.05
N ALA A 366 -30.18 31.23 -2.76
CA ALA A 366 -29.29 30.19 -2.22
C ALA A 366 -28.18 30.76 -1.31
N GLU A 367 -27.77 32.02 -1.49
CA GLU A 367 -26.67 32.63 -0.72
C GLU A 367 -27.11 33.15 0.66
N LYS A 368 -28.43 33.26 0.91
CA LYS A 368 -28.96 33.67 2.22
C LYS A 368 -29.24 32.51 3.20
N ALA A 369 -29.17 31.26 2.76
CA ALA A 369 -29.44 30.10 3.63
C ALA A 369 -28.23 29.63 4.45
N GLU A 370 -26.99 29.99 4.08
CA GLU A 370 -25.78 29.54 4.79
C GLU A 370 -25.39 30.39 6.02
N LYS A 371 -26.08 31.50 6.27
CA LYS A 371 -25.72 32.45 7.34
C LYS A 371 -26.55 32.34 8.63
N ALA A 372 -27.38 31.30 8.76
CA ALA A 372 -28.29 31.13 9.90
C ALA A 372 -28.00 29.91 10.78
N ILE A 373 -26.79 29.35 10.75
CA ILE A 373 -26.36 28.37 11.77
C ILE A 373 -25.84 29.16 12.98
N GLU A 374 -26.78 29.68 13.76
CA GLU A 374 -26.57 30.13 15.13
C GLU A 374 -25.94 28.99 15.94
N THR A 375 -24.71 29.20 16.35
CA THR A 375 -24.03 28.43 17.38
C THR A 375 -24.76 28.61 18.70
N GLU A 376 -25.54 27.62 19.13
CA GLU A 376 -26.00 27.55 20.51
C GLU A 376 -24.80 27.37 21.47
N PRO A 377 -24.79 28.08 22.62
CA PRO A 377 -23.75 27.93 23.62
C PRO A 377 -23.89 26.58 24.31
N LEU A 378 -22.94 25.68 24.01
CA LEU A 378 -22.80 24.38 24.66
C LEU A 378 -22.62 24.59 26.18
N THR A 379 -23.67 24.31 26.94
CA THR A 379 -23.62 24.34 28.41
C THR A 379 -22.71 23.22 28.92
N ASP A 380 -21.64 23.62 29.60
CA ASP A 380 -20.71 22.82 30.38
C ASP A 380 -21.43 22.11 31.55
N ALA A 381 -22.11 21.00 31.27
CA ALA A 381 -22.58 20.07 32.29
C ALA A 381 -21.75 18.79 32.23
N ARG A 382 -20.67 18.79 33.01
CA ARG A 382 -19.71 17.68 33.17
C ARG A 382 -20.41 16.47 33.81
N PRO A 383 -20.59 15.34 33.12
CA PRO A 383 -21.13 14.14 33.76
C PRO A 383 -20.07 13.52 34.67
N GLU A 384 -20.37 13.48 35.97
CA GLU A 384 -19.55 12.83 36.98
C GLU A 384 -19.68 11.31 36.85
N VAL A 385 -18.86 10.71 35.99
CA VAL A 385 -18.80 9.26 35.81
C VAL A 385 -18.02 8.66 36.99
N VAL A 386 -18.74 8.26 38.04
CA VAL A 386 -18.23 7.44 39.13
C VAL A 386 -17.92 6.03 38.58
N ARG A 387 -16.71 5.85 38.04
CA ARG A 387 -16.19 4.53 37.68
C ARG A 387 -15.81 3.79 38.96
N ARG A 388 -16.69 2.92 39.45
CA ARG A 388 -16.32 1.87 40.42
C ARG A 388 -15.48 0.83 39.69
N LEU A 389 -14.16 0.88 39.89
CA LEU A 389 -13.25 -0.22 39.57
C LEU A 389 -13.58 -1.40 40.49
N THR A 390 -14.30 -2.38 39.97
CA THR A 390 -14.40 -3.71 40.56
C THR A 390 -13.66 -4.65 39.63
N THR A 391 -12.38 -4.87 39.93
CA THR A 391 -11.55 -5.88 39.29
C THR A 391 -11.99 -7.26 39.76
N PRO A 392 -12.42 -8.18 38.87
CA PRO A 392 -12.68 -9.56 39.24
C PRO A 392 -11.35 -10.31 39.48
N PRO A 393 -11.32 -11.27 40.42
CA PRO A 393 -10.12 -12.07 40.70
C PRO A 393 -9.79 -13.00 39.54
N LEU A 394 -8.56 -12.89 39.03
CA LEU A 394 -7.97 -13.81 38.05
C LEU A 394 -7.74 -15.19 38.70
N SER A 395 -8.62 -16.13 38.41
CA SER A 395 -8.38 -17.56 38.67
C SER A 395 -7.42 -18.12 37.61
N ARG A 396 -6.17 -18.40 38.00
CA ARG A 396 -5.24 -19.21 37.20
C ARG A 396 -5.64 -20.68 37.32
N SER A 397 -6.09 -21.28 36.22
CA SER A 397 -6.15 -22.73 36.08
C SER A 397 -4.80 -23.22 35.57
N GLU A 398 -3.99 -23.81 36.43
CA GLU A 398 -2.82 -24.61 36.04
C GLU A 398 -3.32 -25.88 35.34
N THR A 399 -3.16 -25.97 34.02
CA THR A 399 -3.30 -27.21 33.27
C THR A 399 -1.98 -27.97 33.34
N GLY A 400 -1.88 -28.90 34.28
CA GLY A 400 -0.77 -29.83 34.43
C GLY A 400 -0.88 -31.03 33.49
N GLU A 401 -0.53 -30.85 32.22
CA GLU A 401 -0.26 -31.96 31.29
C GLU A 401 1.23 -32.05 31.00
N SER A 402 1.95 -32.69 31.92
CA SER A 402 3.32 -33.16 31.70
C SER A 402 3.24 -34.52 31.01
N VAL A 403 3.46 -34.56 29.69
CA VAL A 403 3.61 -35.83 28.96
C VAL A 403 5.08 -36.27 29.06
N GLU A 404 5.35 -37.26 29.92
CA GLU A 404 6.62 -37.97 29.94
C GLU A 404 6.78 -38.78 28.65
N ILE A 405 7.71 -38.36 27.79
CA ILE A 405 8.12 -39.14 26.63
C ILE A 405 9.17 -40.15 27.12
N ILE A 406 8.73 -41.38 27.39
CA ILE A 406 9.61 -42.53 27.63
C ILE A 406 10.19 -42.96 26.29
N GLY A 407 11.44 -42.58 26.04
CA GLY A 407 12.22 -43.08 24.90
C GLY A 407 12.86 -44.42 25.24
N ASP A 408 12.33 -45.51 24.68
CA ASP A 408 12.99 -46.81 24.67
C ASP A 408 14.22 -46.78 23.75
N VAL A 409 15.41 -46.82 24.36
CA VAL A 409 16.68 -47.01 23.66
C VAL A 409 16.88 -48.50 23.42
N LEU A 410 16.52 -48.97 22.23
CA LEU A 410 16.93 -50.28 21.73
C LEU A 410 18.38 -50.20 21.27
N VAL A 411 19.28 -50.75 22.08
CA VAL A 411 20.67 -51.05 21.70
C VAL A 411 20.64 -52.22 20.72
N SER A 412 21.21 -52.03 19.52
CA SER A 412 21.53 -53.09 18.56
C SER A 412 23.00 -53.04 18.19
#